data_AF-A0A2V6EBF3-F1
#
_entry.id   AF-A0A2V6EBF3-F1
#
_cell.length_a   1.000
_cell.length_b   1.000
_cell.length_c   1.000
_cell.angle_alpha   90.00
_cell.angle_beta   90.00
_cell.angle_gamma   90.00
#
_symmetry.space_group_name_H-M   'P 1'
#
loop_
_entity.id
_entity.type
_entity.pdbx_description
1 polymer ?
#
loop_
_entity_poly.entity_id
_entity_poly.type
_entity_poly.pdbx_seq_one_letter_code
_entity_poly.pdbx_strand_id
1 'polypeptide(L)'
;MAFEDNELLFGADKTPRIVAIELGETGTVKVYRREKDGSTAVDVEPFHPFVWTDGDITDLGLENAQKLAGDLKYNWLVAADSWKELIALRNGLKKAGRNFFALSDPVQHYLSATGRTLFKQLPFDEL
;
A
#
# COMPACT_ATOMS: atom_id res chain seq x y z
N MET A 1 -16.04 10.11 -20.39
CA MET A 1 -15.28 10.06 -19.13
C MET A 1 -14.39 11.29 -19.13
N ALA A 2 -14.46 12.12 -18.09
CA ALA A 2 -13.54 13.25 -17.97
C ALA A 2 -12.12 12.71 -17.70
N PHE A 3 -11.08 13.48 -18.01
CA PHE A 3 -9.70 13.00 -17.86
C PHE A 3 -9.40 12.63 -16.41
N GLU A 4 -9.85 13.48 -15.48
CA GLU A 4 -9.78 13.37 -14.04
C GLU A 4 -10.52 12.14 -13.45
N ASP A 5 -11.42 11.53 -14.22
CA ASP A 5 -12.15 10.32 -13.80
C ASP A 5 -11.38 9.03 -14.12
N ASN A 6 -10.24 9.10 -14.81
CA ASN A 6 -9.48 7.92 -15.20
C ASN A 6 -8.82 7.25 -13.99
N GLU A 7 -9.46 6.20 -13.47
CA GLU A 7 -9.01 5.46 -12.29
C GLU A 7 -7.64 4.79 -12.45
N LEU A 8 -7.23 4.47 -13.68
CA LEU A 8 -5.90 3.91 -13.94
C LEU A 8 -4.80 4.96 -13.68
N LEU A 9 -5.09 6.24 -13.94
CA LEU A 9 -4.13 7.33 -13.76
C LEU A 9 -4.26 8.00 -12.38
N PHE A 10 -5.49 8.11 -11.87
CA PHE A 10 -5.80 8.88 -10.67
C PHE A 10 -6.19 8.01 -9.47
N GLY A 11 -6.05 6.69 -9.57
CA GLY A 11 -6.41 5.73 -8.52
C GLY A 11 -7.92 5.46 -8.45
N ALA A 12 -8.28 4.23 -8.11
CA ALA A 12 -9.66 3.76 -8.06
C ALA A 12 -10.42 4.23 -6.81
N ASP A 13 -9.72 4.43 -5.68
CA ASP A 13 -10.34 4.92 -4.44
C ASP A 13 -10.75 6.39 -4.62
N LYS A 14 -11.97 6.72 -4.18
CA LYS A 14 -12.61 8.03 -4.42
C LYS A 14 -12.40 9.03 -3.29
N THR A 15 -11.68 8.65 -2.23
CA THR A 15 -11.41 9.50 -1.07
C THR A 15 -10.69 10.77 -1.52
N PRO A 16 -11.32 11.95 -1.38
CA PRO A 16 -10.74 13.19 -1.86
C PRO A 16 -9.82 13.80 -0.80
N ARG A 17 -9.04 14.79 -1.22
CA ARG A 17 -8.35 15.75 -0.36
C ARG A 17 -7.34 15.15 0.62
N ILE A 18 -6.83 13.95 0.34
CA ILE A 18 -5.68 13.40 1.05
C ILE A 18 -4.46 14.25 0.69
N VAL A 19 -3.81 14.84 1.69
CA VAL A 19 -2.63 15.70 1.52
C VAL A 19 -1.33 15.02 1.92
N ALA A 20 -1.40 14.05 2.84
CA ALA A 20 -0.25 13.27 3.26
C ALA A 20 -0.67 11.92 3.83
N ILE A 21 0.26 10.96 3.74
CA ILE A 21 0.21 9.70 4.48
C ILE A 21 1.51 9.61 5.26
N GLU A 22 1.42 9.22 6.52
CA GLU A 22 2.60 8.93 7.34
C GLU A 22 2.46 7.57 8.01
N LEU A 23 3.59 6.95 8.36
CA LEU A 23 3.55 5.78 9.21
C LEU A 23 2.98 6.17 10.58
N GLY A 24 2.01 5.40 11.07
CA GLY A 24 1.46 5.56 12.41
C GLY A 24 2.22 4.73 13.44
N GLU A 25 1.48 4.31 14.46
CA GLU A 25 1.93 3.25 15.37
C GLU A 25 2.00 1.90 14.64
N THR A 26 2.46 0.86 15.34
CA THR A 26 2.62 -0.50 14.79
C THR A 26 1.35 -0.94 14.05
N GLY A 27 1.50 -1.22 12.75
CA GLY A 27 0.40 -1.71 11.92
C GLY A 27 -0.62 -0.65 11.51
N THR A 28 -0.27 0.64 11.57
CA THR A 28 -1.15 1.73 11.16
C THR A 28 -0.46 2.77 10.27
N VAL A 29 -1.27 3.54 9.55
CA VAL A 29 -0.88 4.80 8.93
C VAL A 29 -1.75 5.94 9.45
N LYS A 30 -1.24 7.16 9.35
CA LYS A 30 -2.03 8.39 9.49
C LYS A 30 -2.36 8.93 8.12
N VAL A 31 -3.63 9.16 7.87
CA VAL A 31 -4.16 9.75 6.63
C VAL A 31 -4.56 11.18 6.94
N TYR A 32 -3.82 12.14 6.39
CA TYR A 32 -4.10 13.56 6.57
C TYR A 32 -5.00 14.04 5.43
N ARG A 33 -6.15 14.61 5.77
CA ARG A 33 -7.10 15.18 4.80
C ARG A 33 -7.34 16.65 5.06
N ARG A 34 -7.30 17.46 3.99
CA ARG A 34 -7.65 18.87 4.05
C ARG A 34 -9.17 19.03 4.00
N GLU A 35 -9.73 19.62 5.03
CA GLU A 35 -11.15 19.95 5.10
C GLU A 35 -11.46 21.29 4.39
N LYS A 36 -12.73 21.51 4.06
CA LYS A 36 -13.17 22.69 3.29
C LYS A 36 -13.00 24.01 4.06
N ASP A 37 -12.92 23.96 5.38
CA ASP A 37 -12.64 25.12 6.23
C ASP A 37 -11.14 25.43 6.36
N GLY A 38 -10.29 24.67 5.66
CA GLY A 38 -8.84 24.81 5.68
C GLY A 38 -8.16 24.01 6.79
N SER A 39 -8.89 23.37 7.70
CA SER A 39 -8.32 22.51 8.74
C SER A 39 -7.84 21.16 8.18
N THR A 40 -7.00 20.45 8.95
CA THR A 40 -6.51 19.12 8.57
C THR A 40 -7.06 18.07 9.53
N ALA A 41 -7.88 17.17 9.01
CA ALA A 41 -8.31 15.97 9.71
C ALA A 41 -7.23 14.89 9.62
N VAL A 42 -7.13 14.05 10.65
CA VAL A 42 -6.20 12.92 10.71
C VAL A 42 -6.97 11.66 11.07
N ASP A 43 -6.99 10.73 10.12
CA ASP A 43 -7.58 9.41 10.31
C ASP A 43 -6.44 8.39 10.56
N VAL A 44 -6.59 7.50 11.55
CA VAL A 44 -5.66 6.39 11.77
C VAL A 44 -6.26 5.13 11.17
N GLU A 45 -5.56 4.53 10.21
CA GLU A 45 -6.06 3.38 9.47
C GLU A 45 -5.09 2.18 9.57
N PRO A 46 -5.59 0.94 9.45
CA PRO A 46 -4.75 -0.25 9.38
C PRO A 46 -3.75 -0.20 8.21
N PHE A 47 -2.57 -0.76 8.44
CA PHE A 47 -1.49 -0.81 7.46
C PHE A 47 -1.01 -2.25 7.26
N HIS A 48 -1.31 -2.80 6.08
CA HIS A 48 -0.89 -4.12 5.68
C HIS A 48 0.08 -4.04 4.49
N PRO A 49 1.38 -3.76 4.74
CA PRO A 49 2.37 -3.79 3.67
C PRO A 49 2.54 -5.20 3.12
N PHE A 50 3.08 -5.32 1.90
CA PHE A 50 3.09 -6.59 1.21
C PHE A 50 4.32 -6.80 0.33
N VAL A 51 4.58 -8.04 -0.08
CA VAL A 51 5.61 -8.36 -1.07
C VAL A 51 5.01 -9.22 -2.17
N TRP A 52 5.58 -9.14 -3.37
CA TRP A 52 5.38 -10.16 -4.38
C TRP A 52 6.55 -11.13 -4.38
N THR A 53 6.30 -12.44 -4.34
CA THR A 53 7.35 -13.46 -4.30
C THR A 53 7.32 -14.33 -5.55
N ASP A 54 8.46 -14.89 -5.91
CA ASP A 54 8.55 -15.94 -6.93
C ASP A 54 8.45 -17.35 -6.33
N GLY A 55 8.07 -18.30 -7.17
CA GLY A 55 7.97 -19.71 -6.80
C GLY A 55 6.76 -20.04 -5.91
N ASP A 56 6.54 -21.33 -5.71
CA ASP A 56 5.61 -21.80 -4.68
C ASP A 56 6.23 -21.55 -3.30
N ILE A 57 5.51 -20.81 -2.46
CA ILE A 57 5.92 -20.43 -1.09
C ILE A 57 5.09 -21.15 -0.02
N THR A 58 4.26 -22.11 -0.41
CA THR A 58 3.44 -22.90 0.54
C THR A 58 4.29 -23.65 1.55
N ASP A 59 5.54 -23.97 1.21
CA ASP A 59 6.51 -24.60 2.11
C ASP A 59 6.96 -23.69 3.27
N LEU A 60 6.74 -22.38 3.17
CA LEU A 60 7.13 -21.41 4.19
C LEU A 60 6.06 -21.19 5.27
N GLY A 61 4.87 -21.80 5.15
CA GLY A 61 3.80 -21.70 6.14
C GLY A 61 3.26 -20.27 6.33
N LEU A 62 3.30 -19.45 5.28
CA LEU A 62 2.83 -18.06 5.33
C LEU A 62 1.30 -18.02 5.18
N GLU A 63 0.58 -17.74 6.27
CA GLU A 63 -0.89 -17.76 6.30
C GLU A 63 -1.52 -16.67 5.41
N ASN A 64 -0.85 -15.52 5.26
CA ASN A 64 -1.32 -14.37 4.48
C ASN A 64 -0.83 -14.40 3.02
N ALA A 65 -0.46 -15.58 2.50
CA ALA A 65 0.00 -15.75 1.13
C ALA A 65 -1.16 -16.04 0.17
N GLN A 66 -1.24 -15.25 -0.90
CA GLN A 66 -2.23 -15.40 -1.97
C GLN A 66 -1.54 -15.61 -3.31
N LYS A 67 -1.93 -16.66 -4.03
CA LYS A 67 -1.55 -16.84 -5.42
C LYS A 67 -2.38 -15.91 -6.32
N LEU A 68 -1.71 -15.13 -7.15
CA LEU A 68 -2.31 -14.26 -8.16
C LEU A 68 -2.72 -15.07 -9.38
N ALA A 69 -3.70 -14.56 -10.14
CA ALA A 69 -4.25 -15.26 -11.30
C ALA A 69 -3.26 -15.38 -12.48
N GLY A 70 -2.23 -14.54 -12.52
CA GLY A 70 -1.20 -14.55 -13.56
C GLY A 70 -0.15 -15.64 -13.36
N ASP A 71 0.52 -16.01 -14.45
CA ASP A 71 1.60 -17.01 -14.48
C ASP A 71 3.01 -16.39 -14.58
N LEU A 72 3.10 -15.06 -14.46
CA LEU A 72 4.37 -14.34 -14.44
C LEU A 72 5.19 -14.64 -13.16
N LYS A 73 6.48 -14.29 -13.20
CA LYS A 73 7.47 -14.65 -12.17
C LYS A 73 7.03 -14.34 -10.72
N TYR A 74 6.43 -13.17 -10.49
CA TYR A 74 6.04 -12.69 -9.16
C TYR A 74 4.54 -12.87 -8.92
N ASN A 75 4.07 -14.12 -8.97
CA ASN A 75 2.64 -14.46 -8.92
C ASN A 75 2.13 -14.83 -7.53
N TRP A 76 2.87 -14.56 -6.47
CA TRP A 76 2.39 -14.68 -5.09
C TRP A 76 2.47 -13.33 -4.41
N LEU A 77 1.41 -12.97 -3.68
CA LEU A 77 1.32 -11.78 -2.85
C LEU A 77 1.29 -12.21 -1.38
N VAL A 78 2.14 -11.62 -0.54
CA VAL A 78 2.15 -11.90 0.90
C VAL A 78 2.04 -10.60 1.66
N ALA A 79 0.98 -10.46 2.46
CA ALA A 79 0.78 -9.31 3.34
C ALA A 79 1.40 -9.56 4.74
N ALA A 80 1.81 -8.48 5.39
CA ALA A 80 2.29 -8.44 6.77
C ALA A 80 1.44 -7.43 7.57
N ASP A 81 1.47 -7.48 8.90
CA ASP A 81 0.64 -6.61 9.75
C ASP A 81 1.38 -5.37 10.25
N SER A 82 2.65 -5.20 9.86
CA SER A 82 3.41 -3.99 10.14
C SER A 82 4.63 -3.84 9.24
N TRP A 83 5.21 -2.64 9.21
CA TRP A 83 6.49 -2.41 8.52
C TRP A 83 7.63 -3.29 9.05
N LYS A 84 7.66 -3.51 10.37
CA LYS A 84 8.65 -4.37 11.03
C LYS A 84 8.52 -5.81 10.56
N GLU A 85 7.30 -6.32 10.46
CA GLU A 85 7.03 -7.67 9.96
C GLU A 85 7.35 -7.80 8.48
N LEU A 86 7.07 -6.79 7.66
CA LEU A 86 7.51 -6.79 6.27
C LEU A 86 9.03 -6.93 6.15
N ILE A 87 9.79 -6.20 6.97
CA ILE A 87 11.26 -6.32 7.01
C ILE A 87 11.68 -7.74 7.42
N ALA A 88 11.02 -8.33 8.42
CA ALA A 88 11.28 -9.71 8.84
C ALA A 88 10.97 -10.73 7.73
N LEU A 89 9.82 -10.58 7.07
CA LEU A 89 9.39 -11.40 5.93
C LEU A 89 10.41 -11.34 4.78
N ARG A 90 10.82 -10.13 4.38
CA ARG A 90 11.85 -9.93 3.35
C ARG A 90 13.15 -10.64 3.70
N ASN A 91 13.58 -10.58 4.96
CA ASN A 91 14.78 -11.26 5.42
C ASN A 91 14.60 -12.79 5.43
N GLY A 92 13.42 -13.29 5.81
CA GLY A 92 13.07 -14.70 5.74
C GLY A 92 13.13 -15.25 4.31
N LEU A 93 12.51 -14.54 3.37
CA LEU A 93 12.52 -14.88 1.94
C LEU A 93 13.95 -14.94 1.38
N LYS A 94 14.80 -13.97 1.71
CA LYS A 94 16.23 -14.00 1.33
C LYS A 94 16.94 -15.23 1.87
N LYS A 95 16.72 -15.56 3.15
CA LYS A 95 17.35 -16.74 3.79
C LYS A 95 16.88 -18.06 3.18
N ALA A 96 15.62 -18.12 2.74
CA ALA A 96 15.04 -19.26 2.04
C ALA A 96 15.41 -19.32 0.55
N GLY A 97 16.26 -18.40 0.05
CA GLY A 97 16.66 -18.35 -1.36
C GLY A 97 15.53 -18.00 -2.32
N ARG A 98 14.47 -17.34 -1.85
CA ARG A 98 13.34 -16.88 -2.68
C ARG A 98 13.59 -15.48 -3.19
N ASN A 99 13.25 -15.21 -4.46
CA ASN A 99 13.26 -13.85 -4.96
C ASN A 99 11.91 -13.20 -4.64
N PHE A 100 11.96 -11.89 -4.42
CA PHE A 100 10.75 -11.10 -4.22
C PHE A 100 10.97 -9.69 -4.73
N PHE A 101 9.85 -9.02 -4.98
CA PHE A 101 9.77 -7.59 -5.21
C PHE A 101 8.96 -6.95 -4.07
N ALA A 102 9.44 -5.82 -3.59
CA ALA A 102 8.77 -5.05 -2.54
C ALA A 102 9.01 -3.57 -2.81
N LEU A 103 7.97 -2.75 -2.63
CA LEU A 103 8.13 -1.29 -2.63
C LEU A 103 9.06 -0.89 -1.48
N SER A 104 9.89 0.13 -1.71
CA SER A 104 10.90 0.56 -0.74
C SER A 104 10.32 1.43 0.38
N ASP A 105 9.20 2.07 0.11
CA ASP A 105 8.60 3.10 0.95
C ASP A 105 7.22 2.66 1.50
N PRO A 106 6.95 2.79 2.81
CA PRO A 106 5.68 2.39 3.40
C PRO A 106 4.45 3.10 2.85
N VAL A 107 4.57 4.39 2.51
CA VAL A 107 3.46 5.16 1.95
C VAL A 107 3.08 4.60 0.58
N GLN A 108 4.06 4.20 -0.23
CA GLN A 108 3.79 3.52 -1.50
C GLN A 108 3.06 2.19 -1.32
N HIS A 109 3.37 1.40 -0.28
CA HIS A 109 2.61 0.18 0.02
C HIS A 109 1.15 0.52 0.30
N TYR A 110 0.89 1.48 1.18
CA TYR A 110 -0.47 1.87 1.55
C TYR A 110 -1.27 2.40 0.35
N LEU A 111 -0.71 3.34 -0.41
CA LEU A 111 -1.37 3.91 -1.59
C LEU A 111 -1.63 2.85 -2.67
N SER A 112 -0.67 1.95 -2.92
CA SER A 112 -0.82 0.89 -3.91
C SER A 112 -1.87 -0.16 -3.50
N ALA A 113 -1.92 -0.53 -2.21
CA ALA A 113 -2.88 -1.51 -1.71
C ALA A 113 -4.32 -0.97 -1.70
N THR A 114 -4.49 0.32 -1.39
CA THR A 114 -5.82 0.94 -1.27
C THR A 114 -6.33 1.53 -2.58
N GLY A 115 -5.46 1.77 -3.56
CA GLY A 115 -5.82 2.50 -4.78
C GLY A 115 -6.05 3.99 -4.54
N ARG A 116 -5.63 4.52 -3.38
CA ARG A 116 -5.69 5.95 -3.03
C ARG A 116 -4.55 6.72 -3.70
N THR A 117 -4.80 8.00 -3.93
CA THR A 117 -3.84 8.98 -4.45
C THR A 117 -3.93 10.27 -3.65
N LEU A 118 -2.92 11.12 -3.76
CA LEU A 118 -2.91 12.42 -3.10
C LEU A 118 -3.61 13.49 -3.95
N PHE A 119 -4.14 14.51 -3.29
CA PHE A 119 -4.67 15.74 -3.88
C PHE A 119 -5.88 15.58 -4.80
N LYS A 120 -6.54 14.42 -4.79
CA LYS A 120 -7.78 14.20 -5.53
C LYS A 120 -8.83 15.22 -5.13
N GLN A 121 -9.37 15.97 -6.10
CA GLN A 121 -10.36 17.04 -5.87
C GLN A 121 -9.90 18.11 -4.85
N LEU A 122 -8.59 18.37 -4.78
CA LEU A 122 -8.00 19.45 -4.00
C LEU A 122 -7.36 20.47 -4.95
N PRO A 123 -8.00 21.62 -5.18
CA PRO A 123 -7.41 22.74 -5.91
C PRO A 123 -6.09 23.22 -5.30
N PHE A 124 -5.21 23.79 -6.13
CA PHE A 124 -3.87 24.19 -5.68
C PHE A 124 -3.90 25.34 -4.65
N ASP A 125 -4.89 26.22 -4.72
CA ASP A 125 -5.13 27.30 -3.75
C ASP A 125 -5.62 26.81 -2.38
N GLU A 126 -6.00 25.54 -2.27
CA GLU A 126 -6.41 24.90 -1.03
C GLU A 126 -5.35 23.96 -0.42
N LEU A 127 -4.15 23.87 -1.03
CA LEU A 127 -3.06 23.00 -0.57
C LEU A 127 -2.47 23.41 0.79
#